data_AF-E9I5K1-F1
#
_entry.id   AF-E9I5K1-F1
#
_cell.length_a   1.000
_cell.length_b   1.000
_cell.length_c   1.000
_cell.angle_alpha   90.00
_cell.angle_beta   90.00
_cell.angle_gamma   90.00
#
_symmetry.space_group_name_H-M   'P 1'
#
loop_
_entity.id
_entity.type
_entity.pdbx_description
1 polymer ?
#
loop_
_entity_poly.entity_id
_entity_poly.type
_entity_poly.pdbx_seq_one_letter_code
_entity_poly.pdbx_strand_id
1 'polypeptide(L)'
;SVPQSARVKAWPSDEVNGFILVWYHAEQEEPSWKPPQIPEIAAKKWFYGGRSEYRVNAHIQEIPENGSDVAHLECLHGPSILYGSDLKATLNGKSVNGFAPFMQHHWSVKWETDPEEKHVAVSRLHHEIRIFGRLSCISVDVEAKQIGPGLVYLTFTSPLFGRCILFETVTPVEPMVQRVLHRLYAPLPMMGPLAKFIVWGEAVQFERDVVIWNNKTFIKSPILVAEDRAINLYRRWFQQFYSENS
;
A
#
# COMPACT_ATOMS: atom_id res chain seq x y z
N SER A 1 7.74 3.90 -48.15
CA SER A 1 8.78 4.13 -47.13
C SER A 1 8.18 4.94 -45.99
N VAL A 2 8.64 4.75 -44.76
CA VAL A 2 8.18 5.55 -43.60
C VAL A 2 8.91 6.91 -43.62
N PRO A 3 8.22 8.06 -43.45
CA PRO A 3 8.87 9.37 -43.39
C PRO A 3 9.88 9.46 -42.22
N GLN A 4 11.06 10.05 -42.44
CA GLN A 4 12.07 10.26 -41.36
C GLN A 4 11.56 11.12 -40.20
N SER A 5 10.56 11.96 -40.45
CA SER A 5 9.89 12.80 -39.45
C SER A 5 8.80 12.07 -38.66
N ALA A 6 8.41 10.86 -39.06
CA ALA A 6 7.39 10.10 -38.35
C ALA A 6 7.95 9.60 -37.02
N ARG A 7 7.60 10.28 -35.93
CA ARG A 7 7.89 9.88 -34.56
C ARG A 7 6.62 9.97 -33.73
N VAL A 8 6.43 8.98 -32.87
CA VAL A 8 5.38 8.99 -31.84
C VAL A 8 6.04 9.18 -30.49
N LYS A 9 5.29 9.73 -29.53
CA LYS A 9 5.76 9.81 -28.14
C LYS A 9 6.00 8.40 -27.62
N ALA A 10 7.22 8.13 -27.19
CA ALA A 10 7.59 6.92 -26.48
C ALA A 10 7.82 7.28 -25.01
N TRP A 11 7.52 6.34 -24.13
CA TRP A 11 7.75 6.51 -22.70
C TRP A 11 8.81 5.51 -22.25
N PRO A 12 9.80 5.92 -21.43
CA PRO A 12 10.71 4.97 -20.80
C PRO A 12 9.91 3.97 -19.97
N SER A 13 10.24 2.69 -20.08
CA SER A 13 9.55 1.61 -19.36
C SER A 13 10.53 0.54 -18.90
N ASP A 14 10.13 -0.21 -17.88
CA ASP A 14 10.91 -1.31 -17.33
C ASP A 14 10.00 -2.50 -16.99
N GLU A 15 10.51 -3.71 -17.20
CA GLU A 15 9.83 -4.97 -16.88
C GLU A 15 10.45 -5.56 -15.61
N VAL A 16 9.75 -5.45 -14.48
CA VAL A 16 10.29 -5.81 -13.18
C VAL A 16 9.20 -6.32 -12.26
N ASN A 17 9.51 -7.37 -11.47
CA ASN A 17 8.60 -7.98 -10.50
C ASN A 17 7.24 -8.44 -11.07
N GLY A 18 7.20 -8.78 -12.36
CA GLY A 18 5.97 -9.17 -13.06
C GLY A 18 5.07 -8.00 -13.50
N PHE A 19 5.60 -6.78 -13.47
CA PHE A 19 4.93 -5.57 -13.95
C PHE A 19 5.66 -4.98 -15.16
N ILE A 20 4.91 -4.30 -16.01
CA ILE A 20 5.45 -3.31 -16.94
C ILE A 20 5.20 -1.96 -16.27
N LEU A 21 6.26 -1.24 -15.94
CA LEU A 21 6.20 0.07 -15.31
C LEU A 21 6.63 1.14 -16.31
N VAL A 22 5.97 2.29 -16.27
CA VAL A 22 6.23 3.41 -17.18
C VAL A 22 6.72 4.59 -16.35
N TRP A 23 7.79 5.24 -16.80
CA TRP A 23 8.26 6.48 -16.23
C TRP A 23 7.45 7.66 -16.76
N TYR A 24 6.96 8.49 -15.86
CA TYR A 24 6.27 9.73 -16.18
C TYR A 24 6.97 10.90 -15.50
N HIS A 25 7.26 11.94 -16.28
CA HIS A 25 7.69 13.25 -15.79
C HIS A 25 7.03 14.32 -16.66
N ALA A 26 6.41 15.34 -16.05
CA ALA A 26 5.71 16.39 -16.79
C ALA A 26 6.67 17.15 -17.73
N GLU A 27 7.92 17.33 -17.29
CA GLU A 27 8.98 17.98 -18.07
C GLU A 27 9.73 17.03 -19.03
N GLN A 28 9.31 15.76 -19.14
CA GLN A 28 9.95 14.73 -19.97
C GLN A 28 11.41 14.42 -19.59
N GLU A 29 11.76 14.55 -18.30
CA GLU A 29 13.06 14.11 -17.80
C GLU A 29 13.18 12.58 -17.82
N GLU A 30 14.41 12.11 -18.02
CA GLU A 30 14.76 10.68 -17.99
C GLU A 30 14.61 10.09 -16.57
N PRO A 31 14.40 8.77 -16.44
CA PRO A 31 14.30 8.11 -15.16
C PRO A 31 15.55 8.36 -14.29
N SER A 32 15.34 8.95 -13.12
CA SER A 32 16.41 9.19 -12.13
C SER A 32 16.52 8.07 -11.09
N TRP A 33 15.58 7.12 -11.09
CA TRP A 33 15.63 5.89 -10.31
C TRP A 33 14.94 4.74 -11.04
N LYS A 34 15.14 3.52 -10.53
CA LYS A 34 14.47 2.31 -11.03
C LYS A 34 13.78 1.55 -9.89
N PRO A 35 12.66 0.87 -10.16
CA PRO A 35 12.03 0.00 -9.17
C PRO A 35 13.00 -1.13 -8.76
N PRO A 36 13.19 -1.40 -7.46
CA PRO A 36 14.04 -2.49 -7.00
C PRO A 36 13.48 -3.83 -7.46
N GLN A 37 14.34 -4.67 -8.03
CA GLN A 37 13.99 -6.04 -8.40
C GLN A 37 14.02 -6.94 -7.15
N ILE A 38 12.99 -7.78 -6.98
CA ILE A 38 12.95 -8.80 -5.94
C ILE A 38 13.64 -10.06 -6.46
N PRO A 39 14.80 -10.46 -5.89
CA PRO A 39 15.59 -11.57 -6.40
C PRO A 39 14.80 -12.89 -6.48
N GLU A 40 13.93 -13.16 -5.52
CA GLU A 40 13.13 -14.38 -5.50
C GLU A 40 12.07 -14.43 -6.61
N ILE A 41 11.54 -13.29 -7.04
CA ILE A 41 10.59 -13.23 -8.16
C ILE A 41 11.36 -13.36 -9.47
N ALA A 42 12.48 -12.65 -9.62
CA ALA A 42 13.34 -12.75 -10.80
C ALA A 42 13.87 -14.17 -11.02
N ALA A 43 14.26 -14.86 -9.93
CA ALA A 43 14.69 -16.25 -9.94
C ALA A 43 13.53 -17.27 -10.00
N LYS A 44 12.26 -16.82 -10.10
CA LYS A 44 11.05 -17.66 -10.13
C LYS A 44 10.92 -18.61 -8.93
N LYS A 45 11.44 -18.21 -7.76
CA LYS A 45 11.32 -18.92 -6.48
C LYS A 45 10.05 -18.53 -5.72
N TRP A 46 9.56 -17.31 -5.95
CA TRP A 46 8.28 -16.82 -5.43
C TRP A 46 7.24 -16.76 -6.54
N PHE A 47 6.01 -17.11 -6.19
CA PHE A 47 4.91 -17.32 -7.12
C PHE A 47 3.76 -16.35 -6.84
N TYR A 48 3.01 -16.04 -7.89
CA TYR A 48 1.84 -15.17 -7.81
C TYR A 48 0.73 -15.80 -6.95
N GLY A 49 0.39 -15.14 -5.84
CA GLY A 49 -0.62 -15.59 -4.87
C GLY A 49 -2.03 -15.06 -5.13
N GLY A 50 -2.15 -13.92 -5.84
CA GLY A 50 -3.44 -13.29 -6.15
C GLY A 50 -3.31 -11.79 -6.36
N ARG A 51 -4.43 -11.15 -6.73
CA ARG A 51 -4.54 -9.70 -6.88
C ARG A 51 -5.91 -9.18 -6.47
N SER A 52 -5.96 -7.93 -6.05
CA SER A 52 -7.17 -7.11 -5.94
C SER A 52 -6.96 -5.84 -6.75
N GLU A 53 -8.04 -5.21 -7.22
CA GLU A 53 -7.98 -4.01 -8.05
C GLU A 53 -9.19 -3.11 -7.77
N TYR A 54 -8.95 -1.82 -7.64
CA TYR A 54 -9.95 -0.83 -7.26
C TYR A 54 -9.83 0.44 -8.11
N ARG A 55 -10.97 1.13 -8.25
CA ARG A 55 -11.02 2.51 -8.76
C ARG A 55 -11.44 3.40 -7.59
N VAL A 56 -10.56 4.33 -7.21
CA VAL A 56 -10.70 5.15 -6.00
C VAL A 56 -10.80 6.62 -6.38
N ASN A 57 -11.81 7.31 -5.85
CA ASN A 57 -12.04 8.73 -6.08
C ASN A 57 -11.27 9.55 -5.03
N ALA A 58 -9.98 9.74 -5.25
CA ALA A 58 -9.11 10.52 -4.37
C ALA A 58 -7.99 11.16 -5.18
N HIS A 59 -7.29 12.12 -4.59
CA HIS A 59 -6.04 12.61 -5.15
C HIS A 59 -4.95 11.53 -4.98
N ILE A 60 -4.04 11.35 -5.96
CA ILE A 60 -3.03 10.26 -5.94
C ILE A 60 -2.25 10.21 -4.62
N GLN A 61 -1.89 11.37 -4.08
CA GLN A 61 -1.11 11.49 -2.83
C GLN A 61 -1.84 10.91 -1.61
N GLU A 62 -3.17 10.91 -1.60
CA GLU A 62 -3.95 10.49 -0.43
C GLU A 62 -3.90 9.00 -0.15
N ILE A 63 -3.63 8.18 -1.18
CA ILE A 63 -3.55 6.73 -1.01
C ILE A 63 -2.31 6.35 -0.18
N PRO A 64 -1.08 6.70 -0.60
CA PRO A 64 0.12 6.43 0.21
C PRO A 64 0.24 7.29 1.47
N GLU A 65 -0.53 8.38 1.63
CA GLU A 65 -0.52 9.20 2.86
C GLU A 65 -0.89 8.36 4.10
N ASN A 66 -1.72 7.33 3.93
CA ASN A 66 -2.06 6.37 4.97
C ASN A 66 -0.83 5.74 5.63
N GLY A 67 0.29 5.57 4.90
CA GLY A 67 1.53 5.04 5.48
C GLY A 67 2.13 5.92 6.58
N SER A 68 1.74 7.20 6.63
CA SER A 68 2.15 8.21 7.61
C SER A 68 1.06 8.59 8.62
N ASP A 69 -0.19 8.19 8.38
CA ASP A 69 -1.32 8.37 9.29
C ASP A 69 -1.40 7.15 10.22
N VAL A 70 -0.93 7.26 11.45
CA VAL A 70 -1.00 6.12 12.40
C VAL A 70 -2.39 5.99 13.03
N ALA A 71 -3.12 7.10 13.14
CA ALA A 71 -4.39 7.16 13.85
C ALA A 71 -5.51 6.42 13.10
N HIS A 72 -5.48 6.40 11.76
CA HIS A 72 -6.49 5.63 11.00
C HIS A 72 -6.40 4.12 11.26
N LEU A 73 -5.22 3.58 11.61
CA LEU A 73 -5.04 2.16 11.88
C LEU A 73 -5.91 1.67 13.03
N GLU A 74 -5.96 2.41 14.13
CA GLU A 74 -6.82 2.07 15.25
C GLU A 74 -8.31 2.22 14.90
N CYS A 75 -8.67 3.28 14.17
CA CYS A 75 -10.04 3.60 13.83
C CYS A 75 -10.67 2.65 12.79
N LEU A 76 -9.93 2.29 11.74
CA LEU A 76 -10.43 1.54 10.58
C LEU A 76 -10.00 0.07 10.60
N HIS A 77 -8.80 -0.22 11.10
CA HIS A 77 -8.19 -1.56 11.04
C HIS A 77 -8.10 -2.25 12.40
N GLY A 78 -8.37 -1.55 13.50
CA GLY A 78 -8.47 -2.13 14.84
C GLY A 78 -9.48 -3.28 14.93
N PRO A 79 -10.67 -3.15 14.32
CA PRO A 79 -11.63 -4.24 14.27
C PRO A 79 -11.22 -5.37 13.33
N SER A 80 -11.43 -6.62 13.76
CA SER A 80 -11.08 -7.81 12.99
C SER A 80 -11.55 -7.77 11.53
N ILE A 81 -10.68 -8.22 10.62
CA ILE A 81 -11.02 -8.44 9.20
C ILE A 81 -12.21 -9.41 9.01
N LEU A 82 -12.52 -10.24 10.01
CA LEU A 82 -13.67 -11.15 9.99
C LEU A 82 -15.03 -10.42 10.08
N TYR A 83 -15.04 -9.12 10.42
CA TYR A 83 -16.23 -8.27 10.30
C TYR A 83 -16.49 -7.81 8.86
N GLY A 84 -15.59 -8.11 7.91
CA GLY A 84 -15.67 -7.64 6.54
C GLY A 84 -15.40 -6.14 6.41
N SER A 85 -15.79 -5.55 5.28
CA SER A 85 -15.53 -4.15 4.93
C SER A 85 -16.64 -3.18 5.36
N ASP A 86 -17.76 -3.66 5.90
CA ASP A 86 -18.83 -2.79 6.41
C ASP A 86 -18.42 -2.15 7.75
N LEU A 87 -18.01 -0.87 7.67
CA LEU A 87 -17.65 -0.06 8.83
C LEU A 87 -18.82 0.10 9.84
N LYS A 88 -20.09 0.09 9.41
CA LYS A 88 -21.23 0.21 10.33
C LYS A 88 -21.46 -1.06 11.13
N ALA A 89 -21.32 -2.23 10.51
CA ALA A 89 -21.38 -3.51 11.22
C ALA A 89 -20.25 -3.60 12.26
N THR A 90 -19.08 -3.12 11.86
CA THR A 90 -17.87 -3.06 12.66
C THR A 90 -18.00 -2.16 13.89
N LEU A 91 -18.47 -0.92 13.71
CA LEU A 91 -18.62 0.08 14.78
C LEU A 91 -19.75 -0.25 15.78
N ASN A 92 -20.82 -0.91 15.33
CA ASN A 92 -21.96 -1.26 16.18
C ASN A 92 -21.74 -2.54 17.01
N GLY A 93 -20.56 -3.16 16.94
CA GLY A 93 -20.27 -4.41 17.65
C GLY A 93 -21.17 -5.58 17.25
N LYS A 94 -21.90 -5.47 16.13
CA LYS A 94 -22.82 -6.49 15.65
C LYS A 94 -22.04 -7.51 14.85
N SER A 95 -21.57 -8.53 15.54
CA SER A 95 -20.92 -9.66 14.90
C SER A 95 -21.93 -10.61 14.26
N VAL A 96 -21.68 -10.97 12.99
CA VAL A 96 -22.22 -12.20 12.39
C VAL A 96 -21.39 -13.44 12.82
N ASN A 97 -20.21 -13.25 13.42
CA ASN A 97 -19.23 -14.30 13.78
C ASN A 97 -18.78 -14.19 15.25
N GLY A 98 -19.26 -15.09 16.12
CA GLY A 98 -19.10 -15.00 17.58
C GLY A 98 -17.66 -14.90 18.15
N PHE A 99 -16.61 -15.14 17.36
CA PHE A 99 -15.21 -15.07 17.80
C PHE A 99 -14.49 -13.73 17.54
N ALA A 100 -15.08 -12.86 16.72
CA ALA A 100 -14.47 -11.60 16.30
C ALA A 100 -14.18 -10.55 17.41
N PRO A 101 -14.90 -10.49 18.56
CA PRO A 101 -14.58 -9.56 19.65
C PRO A 101 -13.27 -9.85 20.39
N PHE A 102 -12.71 -11.06 20.26
CA PHE A 102 -11.58 -11.51 21.06
C PHE A 102 -10.23 -11.32 20.37
N MET A 103 -10.23 -10.80 19.14
CA MET A 103 -9.07 -10.70 18.28
C MET A 103 -8.72 -9.22 18.07
N GLN A 104 -7.74 -8.73 18.83
CA GLN A 104 -7.34 -7.33 18.85
C GLN A 104 -6.03 -7.14 18.09
N HIS A 105 -5.96 -6.05 17.33
CA HIS A 105 -4.80 -5.61 16.56
C HIS A 105 -4.04 -4.56 17.38
N HIS A 106 -2.75 -4.78 17.64
CA HIS A 106 -1.87 -3.76 18.23
C HIS A 106 -0.80 -3.37 17.22
N TRP A 107 -0.56 -2.06 17.09
CA TRP A 107 0.27 -1.47 16.05
C TRP A 107 1.30 -0.52 16.67
N SER A 108 2.55 -0.61 16.22
CA SER A 108 3.56 0.44 16.43
C SER A 108 4.11 0.81 15.07
N VAL A 109 3.85 2.05 14.63
CA VAL A 109 4.26 2.55 13.31
C VAL A 109 5.39 3.54 13.45
N LYS A 110 6.43 3.38 12.63
CA LYS A 110 7.46 4.40 12.43
C LYS A 110 7.59 4.71 10.94
N TRP A 111 7.25 5.94 10.55
CA TRP A 111 7.46 6.45 9.20
C TRP A 111 8.74 7.30 9.12
N GLU A 112 9.56 7.05 8.10
CA GLU A 112 10.80 7.79 7.84
C GLU A 112 11.12 7.82 6.34
N THR A 113 11.87 8.83 5.89
CA THR A 113 12.42 8.87 4.53
C THR A 113 13.72 8.08 4.47
N ASP A 114 14.00 7.43 3.34
CA ASP A 114 15.28 6.77 3.15
C ASP A 114 16.41 7.82 3.00
N PRO A 115 17.53 7.68 3.75
CA PRO A 115 18.62 8.66 3.72
C PRO A 115 19.45 8.62 2.43
N GLU A 116 19.47 7.49 1.72
CA GLU A 116 20.26 7.28 0.51
C GLU A 116 19.38 7.45 -0.75
N GLU A 117 18.16 6.93 -0.70
CA GLU A 117 17.19 6.95 -1.81
C GLU A 117 16.11 8.01 -1.57
N LYS A 118 16.35 9.26 -2.01
CA LYS A 118 15.40 10.39 -1.78
C LYS A 118 13.95 10.12 -2.24
N HIS A 119 13.78 9.29 -3.26
CA HIS A 119 12.50 8.90 -3.83
C HIS A 119 11.78 7.81 -3.00
N VAL A 120 12.33 7.42 -1.84
CA VAL A 120 11.81 6.34 -1.02
C VAL A 120 11.42 6.84 0.37
N ALA A 121 10.28 6.33 0.85
CA ALA A 121 9.87 6.42 2.25
C ALA A 121 9.56 5.01 2.78
N VAL A 122 9.75 4.81 4.08
CA VAL A 122 9.56 3.52 4.75
C VAL A 122 8.66 3.70 5.96
N SER A 123 7.65 2.86 6.07
CA SER A 123 6.84 2.68 7.28
C SER A 123 7.05 1.27 7.82
N ARG A 124 7.42 1.15 9.10
CA ARG A 124 7.58 -0.15 9.77
C ARG A 124 6.51 -0.32 10.81
N LEU A 125 5.87 -1.48 10.79
CA LEU A 125 4.70 -1.79 11.57
C LEU A 125 4.84 -3.18 12.17
N HIS A 126 4.82 -3.27 13.49
CA HIS A 126 4.67 -4.55 14.17
C HIS A 126 3.18 -4.81 14.40
N HIS A 127 2.68 -5.92 13.88
CA HIS A 127 1.28 -6.32 13.98
C HIS A 127 1.14 -7.61 14.79
N GLU A 128 0.46 -7.52 15.92
CA GLU A 128 0.06 -8.70 16.69
C GLU A 128 -1.44 -8.90 16.67
N ILE A 129 -1.82 -10.15 16.42
CA ILE A 129 -3.17 -10.63 16.59
C ILE A 129 -3.22 -11.39 17.93
N ARG A 130 -3.92 -10.83 18.91
CA ARG A 130 -4.06 -11.43 20.25
C ARG A 130 -5.45 -12.01 20.46
N ILE A 131 -5.54 -13.25 20.92
CA ILE A 131 -6.76 -13.92 21.36
C ILE A 131 -7.00 -13.61 22.86
N PHE A 132 -8.21 -13.19 23.21
CA PHE A 132 -8.60 -12.72 24.56
C PHE A 132 -7.71 -11.60 25.12
N GLY A 133 -7.08 -10.81 24.24
CA GLY A 133 -6.17 -9.73 24.62
C GLY A 133 -4.87 -10.16 25.32
N ARG A 134 -4.63 -11.48 25.49
CA ARG A 134 -3.48 -12.02 26.25
C ARG A 134 -2.62 -13.01 25.49
N LEU A 135 -3.19 -13.79 24.56
CA LEU A 135 -2.46 -14.84 23.84
C LEU A 135 -2.14 -14.35 22.43
N SER A 136 -0.89 -13.99 22.15
CA SER A 136 -0.43 -13.69 20.78
C SER A 136 -0.49 -14.97 19.95
N CYS A 137 -1.32 -15.00 18.91
CA CYS A 137 -1.49 -16.18 18.05
C CYS A 137 -0.79 -16.02 16.70
N ILE A 138 -0.70 -14.78 16.20
CA ILE A 138 -0.05 -14.45 14.94
C ILE A 138 0.67 -13.11 15.14
N SER A 139 1.98 -13.11 14.88
CA SER A 139 2.80 -11.90 14.85
C SER A 139 3.33 -11.72 13.42
N VAL A 140 3.15 -10.52 12.88
CA VAL A 140 3.57 -10.14 11.53
C VAL A 140 4.26 -8.79 11.59
N ASP A 141 5.52 -8.76 11.18
CA ASP A 141 6.22 -7.51 10.88
C ASP A 141 5.88 -7.10 9.45
N VAL A 142 5.46 -5.85 9.28
CA VAL A 142 5.15 -5.25 7.99
C VAL A 142 6.12 -4.11 7.76
N GLU A 143 6.86 -4.17 6.65
CA GLU A 143 7.63 -3.05 6.12
C GLU A 143 6.99 -2.57 4.83
N ALA A 144 6.50 -1.33 4.84
CA ALA A 144 5.97 -0.63 3.67
C ALA A 144 7.06 0.28 3.10
N LYS A 145 7.68 -0.12 1.99
CA LYS A 145 8.63 0.72 1.24
C LYS A 145 7.88 1.40 0.10
N GLN A 146 7.56 2.68 0.26
CA GLN A 146 7.01 3.51 -0.82
C GLN A 146 8.14 4.01 -1.72
N ILE A 147 7.97 3.85 -3.03
CA ILE A 147 8.96 4.11 -4.06
C ILE A 147 8.33 5.06 -5.09
N GLY A 148 8.65 6.34 -4.96
CA GLY A 148 8.01 7.38 -5.72
C GLY A 148 6.53 7.57 -5.35
N PRO A 149 5.73 8.17 -6.26
CA PRO A 149 4.36 8.56 -5.94
C PRO A 149 3.31 7.44 -6.05
N GLY A 150 3.63 6.30 -6.67
CA GLY A 150 2.62 5.31 -7.06
C GLY A 150 3.01 3.84 -6.95
N LEU A 151 4.06 3.50 -6.20
CA LEU A 151 4.50 2.12 -5.99
C LEU A 151 4.85 1.90 -4.52
N VAL A 152 4.27 0.88 -3.89
CA VAL A 152 4.59 0.48 -2.51
C VAL A 152 4.87 -1.02 -2.46
N TYR A 153 5.94 -1.39 -1.76
CA TYR A 153 6.31 -2.76 -1.48
C TYR A 153 5.96 -3.05 -0.02
N LEU A 154 4.91 -3.84 0.21
CA LEU A 154 4.50 -4.31 1.54
C LEU A 154 5.12 -5.68 1.79
N THR A 155 6.20 -5.72 2.57
CA THR A 155 6.86 -6.96 2.96
C THR A 155 6.28 -7.44 4.28
N PHE A 156 5.66 -8.62 4.28
CA PHE A 156 5.16 -9.28 5.48
C PHE A 156 6.15 -10.35 5.92
N THR A 157 6.55 -10.31 7.18
CA THR A 157 7.43 -11.31 7.80
C THR A 157 6.76 -11.87 9.04
N SER A 158 6.63 -13.19 9.11
CA SER A 158 6.08 -13.87 10.28
C SER A 158 6.87 -15.14 10.58
N PRO A 159 7.09 -15.49 11.87
CA PRO A 159 7.63 -16.79 12.24
C PRO A 159 6.80 -17.97 11.71
N LEU A 160 5.49 -17.76 11.48
CA LEU A 160 4.56 -18.82 11.07
C LEU A 160 4.73 -19.24 9.61
N PHE A 161 4.98 -18.28 8.71
CA PHE A 161 4.97 -18.53 7.27
C PHE A 161 6.19 -17.97 6.52
N GLY A 162 7.13 -17.35 7.24
CA GLY A 162 8.29 -16.69 6.64
C GLY A 162 7.93 -15.35 6.04
N ARG A 163 8.46 -15.08 4.84
CA ARG A 163 8.38 -13.77 4.18
C ARG A 163 7.57 -13.85 2.88
N CYS A 164 6.67 -12.88 2.67
CA CYS A 164 6.04 -12.63 1.38
C CYS A 164 5.99 -11.12 1.08
N ILE A 165 5.63 -10.77 -0.15
CA ILE A 165 5.52 -9.36 -0.57
C ILE A 165 4.22 -9.12 -1.32
N LEU A 166 3.54 -8.04 -0.96
CA LEU A 166 2.39 -7.50 -1.70
C LEU A 166 2.82 -6.17 -2.31
N PHE A 167 2.68 -6.07 -3.63
CA PHE A 167 2.90 -4.81 -4.34
C PHE A 167 1.59 -4.05 -4.38
N GLU A 168 1.60 -2.79 -4.00
CA GLU A 168 0.55 -1.83 -4.28
C GLU A 168 1.04 -0.89 -5.38
N THR A 169 0.18 -0.67 -6.38
CA THR A 169 0.43 0.31 -7.45
C THR A 169 -0.74 1.27 -7.53
N VAL A 170 -0.45 2.57 -7.60
CA VAL A 170 -1.44 3.64 -7.76
C VAL A 170 -1.17 4.31 -9.11
N THR A 171 -2.10 4.15 -10.05
CA THR A 171 -2.02 4.79 -11.37
C THR A 171 -3.12 5.83 -11.52
N PRO A 172 -2.79 7.12 -11.73
CA PRO A 172 -3.79 8.11 -12.10
C PRO A 172 -4.46 7.76 -13.42
N VAL A 173 -5.78 7.66 -13.38
CA VAL A 173 -6.63 7.53 -14.57
C VAL A 173 -7.24 8.89 -14.91
N GLU A 174 -7.58 9.68 -13.88
CA GLU A 174 -8.00 11.07 -13.95
C GLU A 174 -7.43 11.81 -12.72
N PRO A 175 -7.44 13.16 -12.66
CA PRO A 175 -6.83 13.91 -11.56
C PRO A 175 -7.28 13.46 -10.15
N MET A 176 -8.55 13.10 -10.01
CA MET A 176 -9.16 12.65 -8.74
C MET A 176 -9.65 11.20 -8.81
N VAL A 177 -9.14 10.40 -9.75
CA VAL A 177 -9.54 9.00 -9.93
C VAL A 177 -8.31 8.13 -10.17
N GLN A 178 -8.06 7.23 -9.23
CA GLN A 178 -6.87 6.39 -9.18
C GLN A 178 -7.26 4.93 -9.40
N ARG A 179 -6.50 4.21 -10.23
CA ARG A 179 -6.54 2.75 -10.28
C ARG A 179 -5.51 2.21 -9.30
N VAL A 180 -5.97 1.52 -8.26
CA VAL A 180 -5.10 0.89 -7.26
C VAL A 180 -5.12 -0.62 -7.45
N LEU A 181 -3.96 -1.24 -7.58
CA LEU A 181 -3.81 -2.69 -7.75
C LEU A 181 -2.87 -3.25 -6.71
N HIS A 182 -3.32 -4.30 -6.04
CA HIS A 182 -2.51 -5.12 -5.14
C HIS A 182 -2.14 -6.44 -5.79
N ARG A 183 -0.91 -6.89 -5.59
CA ARG A 183 -0.43 -8.17 -6.12
C ARG A 183 0.47 -8.88 -5.12
N LEU A 184 0.07 -10.06 -4.67
CA LEU A 184 0.87 -10.88 -3.76
C LEU A 184 1.82 -11.80 -4.53
N TYR A 185 3.09 -11.83 -4.10
CA TYR A 185 4.05 -12.90 -4.38
C TYR A 185 4.51 -13.55 -3.08
N ALA A 186 4.55 -14.87 -3.05
CA ALA A 186 4.96 -15.62 -1.87
C ALA A 186 5.69 -16.93 -2.27
N PRO A 187 6.51 -17.49 -1.36
CA PRO A 187 7.17 -18.78 -1.60
C PRO A 187 6.15 -19.93 -1.70
N LEU A 188 6.54 -21.03 -2.33
CA LEU A 188 5.67 -22.18 -2.59
C LEU A 188 4.93 -22.72 -1.35
N PRO A 189 5.55 -22.83 -0.15
CA PRO A 189 4.85 -23.30 1.05
C PRO A 189 3.67 -22.43 1.49
N MET A 190 3.63 -21.15 1.06
CA MET A 190 2.53 -20.23 1.36
C MET A 190 1.42 -20.25 0.30
N MET A 191 1.62 -20.97 -0.81
CA MET A 191 0.63 -21.04 -1.89
C MET A 191 -0.64 -21.76 -1.45
N GLY A 192 -1.76 -21.45 -2.10
CA GLY A 192 -3.07 -22.03 -1.78
C GLY A 192 -3.84 -21.19 -0.75
N PRO A 193 -4.48 -21.80 0.26
CA PRO A 193 -5.40 -21.09 1.17
C PRO A 193 -4.77 -19.91 1.90
N LEU A 194 -3.50 -20.02 2.32
CA LEU A 194 -2.82 -18.95 3.05
C LEU A 194 -2.62 -17.70 2.19
N ALA A 195 -2.09 -17.84 0.96
CA ALA A 195 -1.98 -16.72 0.03
C ALA A 195 -3.34 -16.07 -0.28
N LYS A 196 -4.41 -16.86 -0.42
CA LYS A 196 -5.77 -16.33 -0.63
C LYS A 196 -6.30 -15.60 0.60
N PHE A 197 -6.02 -16.09 1.80
CA PHE A 197 -6.39 -15.43 3.04
C PHE A 197 -5.69 -14.08 3.20
N ILE A 198 -4.40 -13.99 2.86
CA ILE A 198 -3.64 -12.73 2.89
C ILE A 198 -4.24 -11.72 1.89
N VAL A 199 -4.46 -12.13 0.64
CA VAL A 199 -5.06 -11.25 -0.39
C VAL A 199 -6.46 -10.80 0.02
N TRP A 200 -7.27 -11.69 0.58
CA TRP A 200 -8.61 -11.35 1.06
C TRP A 200 -8.57 -10.40 2.27
N GLY A 201 -7.69 -10.66 3.24
CA GLY A 201 -7.55 -9.82 4.43
C GLY A 201 -7.08 -8.41 4.10
N GLU A 202 -6.12 -8.29 3.19
CA GLU A 202 -5.68 -7.01 2.63
C GLU A 202 -6.84 -6.33 1.89
N ALA A 203 -7.55 -7.03 1.02
CA ALA A 203 -8.70 -6.48 0.31
C ALA A 203 -9.77 -5.91 1.24
N VAL A 204 -10.11 -6.63 2.33
CA VAL A 204 -11.06 -6.16 3.34
C VAL A 204 -10.57 -4.87 4.01
N GLN A 205 -9.29 -4.79 4.36
CA GLN A 205 -8.71 -3.59 4.97
C GLN A 205 -8.76 -2.42 3.98
N PHE A 206 -8.29 -2.63 2.75
CA PHE A 206 -8.27 -1.59 1.74
C PHE A 206 -9.66 -1.09 1.36
N GLU A 207 -10.67 -1.98 1.29
CA GLU A 207 -12.06 -1.58 1.05
C GLU A 207 -12.58 -0.62 2.13
N ARG A 208 -12.13 -0.73 3.37
CA ARG A 208 -12.48 0.22 4.44
C ARG A 208 -11.89 1.61 4.16
N ASP A 209 -10.65 1.66 3.68
CA ASP A 209 -10.02 2.92 3.26
C ASP A 209 -10.71 3.52 2.03
N VAL A 210 -11.10 2.69 1.06
CA VAL A 210 -11.84 3.13 -0.14
C VAL A 210 -13.14 3.83 0.23
N VAL A 211 -13.85 3.36 1.27
CA VAL A 211 -15.04 4.06 1.76
C VAL A 211 -14.69 5.48 2.25
N ILE A 212 -13.58 5.66 2.96
CA ILE A 212 -13.14 6.97 3.44
C ILE A 212 -12.69 7.86 2.27
N TRP A 213 -11.81 7.36 1.41
CA TRP A 213 -11.29 8.10 0.25
C TRP A 213 -12.42 8.60 -0.67
N ASN A 214 -13.39 7.74 -0.98
CA ASN A 214 -14.52 8.11 -1.84
C ASN A 214 -15.50 9.12 -1.21
N ASN A 215 -15.40 9.36 0.10
CA ASN A 215 -16.31 10.23 0.84
C ASN A 215 -15.59 11.36 1.60
N LYS A 216 -14.31 11.62 1.26
CA LYS A 216 -13.54 12.75 1.80
C LYS A 216 -13.18 13.73 0.69
N THR A 217 -12.60 14.87 1.08
CA THR A 217 -12.06 15.87 0.16
C THR A 217 -10.58 16.05 0.44
N PHE A 218 -9.78 16.17 -0.62
CA PHE A 218 -8.37 16.52 -0.49
C PHE A 218 -8.22 17.95 0.05
N ILE A 219 -7.58 18.08 1.21
CA ILE A 219 -7.25 19.38 1.80
C ILE A 219 -5.75 19.62 1.66
N LYS A 220 -5.36 20.64 0.90
CA LYS A 220 -3.94 20.99 0.66
C LYS A 220 -3.19 21.32 1.95
N SER A 221 -3.82 22.09 2.84
CA SER A 221 -3.24 22.57 4.10
C SER A 221 -4.16 22.18 5.28
N PRO A 222 -4.09 20.92 5.76
CA PRO A 222 -4.92 20.43 6.86
C PRO A 222 -4.45 21.00 8.19
N ILE A 223 -5.36 21.03 9.16
CA ILE A 223 -5.03 21.32 10.55
C ILE A 223 -4.54 20.02 11.17
N LEU A 224 -3.33 20.02 11.71
CA LEU A 224 -2.66 18.84 12.25
C LEU A 224 -2.34 19.05 13.73
N VAL A 225 -2.52 18.00 14.53
CA VAL A 225 -2.03 17.97 15.92
C VAL A 225 -0.59 17.47 15.98
N ALA A 226 0.03 17.48 17.17
CA ALA A 226 1.44 17.10 17.32
C ALA A 226 1.68 15.63 16.94
N GLU A 227 0.68 14.79 17.19
CA GLU A 227 0.65 13.36 16.91
C GLU A 227 0.64 13.08 15.39
N ASP A 228 0.13 14.01 14.57
CA ASP A 228 0.07 13.91 13.10
C ASP A 228 1.37 14.35 12.40
N ARG A 229 2.47 14.50 13.14
CA ARG A 229 3.74 15.03 12.60
C ARG A 229 4.22 14.27 11.36
N ALA A 230 4.01 12.96 11.32
CA ALA A 230 4.41 12.11 10.19
C ALA A 230 3.69 12.50 8.90
N ILE A 231 2.41 12.91 8.95
CA ILE A 231 1.64 13.38 7.78
C ILE A 231 2.32 14.61 7.17
N ASN A 232 2.73 15.58 7.99
CA ASN A 232 3.42 16.78 7.48
C ASN A 232 4.78 16.43 6.85
N LEU A 233 5.54 15.52 7.46
CA LEU A 233 6.81 15.05 6.90
C LEU A 233 6.61 14.33 5.57
N TYR A 234 5.62 13.44 5.48
CA TYR A 234 5.22 12.77 4.26
C TYR A 234 4.86 13.77 3.16
N ARG A 235 4.01 14.76 3.45
CA ARG A 235 3.59 15.75 2.45
C ARG A 235 4.77 16.57 1.92
N ARG A 236 5.73 16.94 2.77
CA ARG A 236 6.96 17.62 2.34
C ARG A 236 7.83 16.72 1.47
N TRP A 237 7.95 15.45 1.83
CA TRP A 237 8.67 14.47 1.01
C TRP A 237 7.98 14.24 -0.34
N PHE A 238 6.64 14.12 -0.37
CA PHE A 238 5.88 13.85 -1.59
C PHE A 238 5.90 15.04 -2.57
N GLN A 239 6.07 16.27 -2.08
CA GLN A 239 6.18 17.47 -2.92
C GLN A 239 7.29 17.38 -3.98
N GLN A 240 8.33 16.57 -3.75
CA GLN A 240 9.42 16.39 -4.71
C GLN A 240 8.99 15.75 -6.04
N PHE A 241 7.83 15.08 -6.07
CA PHE A 241 7.29 14.41 -7.26
C PHE A 241 6.43 15.33 -8.13
N TYR A 242 6.27 16.61 -7.75
CA TYR A 242 5.60 17.62 -8.57
C TYR A 242 6.64 18.62 -9.11
N SER A 243 6.59 18.85 -10.41
CA SER A 243 7.31 19.91 -11.12
C SER A 243 6.39 21.09 -11.43
N GLU A 244 6.90 22.09 -12.16
CA GLU A 244 6.14 23.29 -12.56
C GLU A 244 4.88 22.96 -13.37
N ASN A 245 4.95 21.98 -14.29
CA ASN A 245 3.83 21.57 -15.13
C ASN A 245 3.07 20.33 -14.62
N SER A 246 3.25 19.97 -13.35
CA SER A 246 2.54 18.84 -12.72
C SER A 246 1.15 19.18 -12.21
#